data_AF-A0A445LSH2-F1
#
_entry.id   AF-A0A445LSH2-F1
#
_cell.length_a   1.000
_cell.length_b   1.000
_cell.length_c   1.000
_cell.angle_alpha   90.00
_cell.angle_beta   90.00
_cell.angle_gamma   90.00
#
_symmetry.space_group_name_H-M   'P 1'
#
loop_
_entity.id
_entity.type
_entity.pdbx_description
1 polymer ?
#
loop_
_entity_poly.entity_id
_entity_poly.type
_entity_poly.pdbx_seq_one_letter_code
_entity_poly.pdbx_strand_id
1 'polypeptide(L)'
;MRLYFTAISALIFGTLFWDIGSKRESTQELFVVMGALYSACMFLGVNNSSSVQPIVSIERTVFYREKAAGMYSPITYAAAQGLIEIPYIAVQTVVFGVITYFMINFERAPRKFFLYLVFMFLTFTYFTFYGIMAVGLSSSQHLAAVISSAFYSLWNLLSGFLIPKAYKLWFLLMQSLVNCFLIPGWWICFYYICPIPWTLRGIIMPQLGDVETKILGPGFEGTMKEYLAVSLGYEAEINGFSAVGLSVIVLLGFILLFFGSFAVSVKLLNFQKR
;
A
#
# COMPACT_ATOMS: atom_id res chain seq x y z
N MET A 1 4.93 -14.64 -16.22
CA MET A 1 4.96 -13.24 -16.70
C MET A 1 5.02 -12.21 -15.57
N ARG A 2 4.15 -12.27 -14.53
CA ARG A 2 4.13 -11.21 -13.48
C ARG A 2 5.43 -11.19 -12.64
N LEU A 3 6.03 -12.34 -12.28
CA LEU A 3 7.32 -12.37 -11.56
C LEU A 3 8.47 -11.74 -12.37
N TYR A 4 8.50 -11.98 -13.69
CA TYR A 4 9.50 -11.39 -14.58
C TYR A 4 9.35 -9.86 -14.65
N PHE A 5 8.10 -9.38 -14.79
CA PHE A 5 7.80 -7.95 -14.74
C PHE A 5 8.20 -7.33 -13.40
N THR A 6 7.95 -8.02 -12.28
CA THR A 6 8.37 -7.56 -10.96
C THR A 6 9.90 -7.47 -10.85
N ALA A 7 10.64 -8.46 -11.33
CA ALA A 7 12.10 -8.45 -11.29
C ALA A 7 12.68 -7.26 -12.07
N ILE A 8 12.17 -7.01 -13.28
CA ILE A 8 12.57 -5.84 -14.08
C ILE A 8 12.20 -4.54 -13.36
N SER A 9 10.97 -4.43 -12.86
CA SER A 9 10.51 -3.25 -12.13
C SER A 9 11.36 -2.99 -10.89
N ALA A 10 11.75 -4.04 -10.16
CA ALA A 10 12.62 -3.94 -9.00
C ALA A 10 14.00 -3.37 -9.36
N LEU A 11 14.59 -3.83 -10.47
CA LEU A 11 15.85 -3.30 -10.97
C LEU A 11 15.73 -1.84 -11.39
N ILE A 12 14.68 -1.48 -12.14
CA ILE A 12 14.43 -0.09 -12.56
C ILE A 12 14.30 0.82 -11.32
N PHE A 13 13.44 0.46 -10.37
CA PHE A 13 13.26 1.24 -9.13
C PHE A 13 14.54 1.30 -8.29
N GLY A 14 15.27 0.19 -8.19
CA GLY A 14 16.55 0.14 -7.48
C GLY A 14 17.62 1.03 -8.12
N THR A 15 17.70 1.07 -9.46
CA THR A 15 18.62 1.98 -10.16
C THR A 15 18.21 3.44 -10.07
N LEU A 16 16.90 3.72 -10.13
CA LEU A 16 16.37 5.08 -10.09
C LEU A 16 16.58 5.72 -8.71
N PHE A 17 16.45 4.92 -7.64
CA PHE A 17 16.61 5.36 -6.26
C PHE A 17 17.93 4.87 -5.63
N TRP A 18 18.99 4.78 -6.43
CA TRP A 18 20.28 4.24 -6.01
C TRP A 18 20.92 5.07 -4.88
N ASP A 19 21.29 4.40 -3.80
CA ASP A 19 22.02 4.98 -2.65
C ASP A 19 21.40 6.25 -2.06
N ILE A 20 20.06 6.32 -2.05
CA ILE A 20 19.33 7.42 -1.41
C ILE A 20 19.15 7.14 0.09
N GLY A 21 19.13 5.87 0.49
CA GLY A 21 18.97 5.47 1.89
C GLY A 21 20.10 5.93 2.81
N SER A 22 21.27 6.29 2.29
CA SER A 22 22.42 6.83 3.04
C SER A 22 22.35 8.36 3.21
N LYS A 23 21.61 9.06 2.35
CA LYS A 23 21.51 10.53 2.30
C LYS A 23 20.27 10.99 3.06
N ARG A 24 20.45 11.39 4.32
CA ARG A 24 19.36 11.75 5.24
C ARG A 24 19.60 13.06 6.00
N GLU A 25 20.54 13.86 5.54
CA GLU A 25 21.00 15.05 6.28
C GLU A 25 20.08 16.25 6.04
N SER A 26 19.40 16.29 4.90
CA SER A 26 18.48 17.35 4.52
C SER A 26 17.01 16.88 4.49
N THR A 27 16.10 17.81 4.77
CA THR A 27 14.65 17.59 4.62
C THR A 27 14.27 17.22 3.19
N GLN A 28 14.98 17.74 2.18
CA GLN A 28 14.74 17.39 0.78
C GLN A 28 15.09 15.93 0.50
N GLU A 29 16.22 15.45 1.02
CA GLU A 29 16.65 14.05 0.82
C GLU A 29 15.67 13.08 1.47
N LEU A 30 15.17 13.40 2.67
CA LEU A 30 14.14 12.62 3.33
C LEU A 30 12.83 12.55 2.54
N PHE A 31 12.42 13.67 1.94
CA PHE A 31 11.26 13.69 1.06
C PHE A 31 11.48 12.78 -0.17
N VAL A 32 12.70 12.72 -0.71
CA VAL A 32 13.04 11.79 -1.80
C VAL A 32 12.99 10.33 -1.35
N VAL A 33 13.55 9.98 -0.18
CA VAL A 33 13.46 8.62 0.40
C VAL A 33 12.00 8.19 0.56
N MET A 34 11.17 9.07 1.12
CA MET A 34 9.75 8.79 1.31
C MET A 34 8.99 8.67 -0.01
N GLY A 35 9.32 9.53 -0.98
CA GLY A 35 8.78 9.48 -2.33
C GLY A 35 9.15 8.18 -3.04
N ALA A 36 10.36 7.67 -2.83
CA ALA A 36 10.80 6.38 -3.36
C ALA A 36 9.97 5.22 -2.80
N LEU A 37 9.78 5.18 -1.48
CA LEU A 37 8.95 4.17 -0.81
C LEU A 37 7.49 4.22 -1.26
N TYR A 38 6.94 5.43 -1.36
CA TYR A 38 5.59 5.67 -1.88
C TYR A 38 5.42 5.16 -3.30
N SER A 39 6.32 5.57 -4.19
CA SER A 39 6.27 5.23 -5.61
C SER A 39 6.42 3.73 -5.82
N ALA A 40 7.32 3.07 -5.08
CA ALA A 40 7.52 1.62 -5.14
C ALA A 40 6.26 0.85 -4.73
N CYS A 41 5.61 1.25 -3.61
CA CYS A 41 4.40 0.60 -3.12
C CYS A 41 3.21 0.77 -4.07
N MET A 42 2.95 2.01 -4.51
CA MET A 42 1.81 2.31 -5.39
C MET A 42 1.99 1.70 -6.77
N PHE A 43 3.17 1.84 -7.38
CA PHE A 43 3.42 1.34 -8.73
C PHE A 43 3.22 -0.16 -8.82
N LEU A 44 3.90 -0.94 -7.96
CA LEU A 44 3.80 -2.39 -8.04
C LEU A 44 2.44 -2.89 -7.51
N GLY A 45 1.88 -2.24 -6.49
CA GLY A 45 0.55 -2.54 -5.97
C GLY A 45 -0.54 -2.44 -7.04
N VAL A 46 -0.59 -1.32 -7.76
CA VAL A 46 -1.55 -1.12 -8.86
C VAL A 46 -1.34 -2.16 -9.96
N ASN A 47 -0.09 -2.43 -10.36
CA ASN A 47 0.21 -3.44 -11.38
C ASN A 47 -0.22 -4.86 -10.96
N ASN A 48 -0.08 -5.24 -9.69
CA ASN A 48 -0.58 -6.51 -9.17
C ASN A 48 -2.10 -6.60 -9.27
N SER A 49 -2.76 -5.53 -8.86
CA SER A 49 -4.22 -5.44 -8.94
C SER A 49 -4.71 -5.50 -10.39
N SER A 50 -4.13 -4.73 -11.32
CA SER A 50 -4.55 -4.74 -12.73
C SER A 50 -4.25 -6.07 -13.44
N SER A 51 -3.17 -6.75 -13.08
CA SER A 51 -2.81 -8.04 -13.70
C SER A 51 -3.66 -9.21 -13.20
N VAL A 52 -4.30 -9.12 -12.03
CA VAL A 52 -5.16 -10.21 -11.51
C VAL A 52 -6.56 -10.16 -12.12
N GLN A 53 -7.03 -8.96 -12.47
CA GLN A 53 -8.38 -8.76 -13.00
C GLN A 53 -8.72 -9.64 -14.22
N PRO A 54 -7.89 -9.71 -15.29
CA PRO A 54 -8.18 -10.58 -16.43
C PRO A 54 -8.20 -12.06 -16.06
N ILE A 55 -7.31 -12.50 -15.17
CA ILE A 55 -7.20 -13.90 -14.76
C ILE A 55 -8.50 -14.34 -14.08
N VAL A 56 -8.94 -13.58 -13.08
CA VAL A 56 -10.21 -13.84 -12.35
C VAL A 56 -11.42 -13.74 -13.28
N SER A 57 -11.41 -12.82 -14.25
CA SER A 57 -12.52 -12.65 -15.18
C SER A 57 -12.72 -13.87 -16.08
N ILE A 58 -11.62 -14.44 -16.58
CA ILE A 58 -11.61 -15.66 -17.39
C ILE A 58 -12.06 -16.85 -16.53
N GLU A 59 -11.46 -17.04 -15.35
CA GLU A 59 -11.78 -18.15 -14.44
C GLU A 59 -13.25 -18.13 -14.00
N ARG A 60 -13.83 -16.94 -13.80
CA ARG A 60 -15.26 -16.80 -13.46
C ARG A 60 -16.19 -17.42 -14.50
N THR A 61 -15.83 -17.41 -15.79
CA THR A 61 -16.66 -18.03 -16.84
C THR A 61 -16.69 -19.55 -16.74
N VAL A 62 -15.56 -20.15 -16.36
CA VAL A 62 -15.43 -21.59 -16.08
C VAL A 62 -16.20 -21.93 -14.80
N PHE A 63 -16.00 -21.14 -13.74
CA PHE A 63 -16.70 -21.28 -12.47
C PHE A 63 -18.23 -21.34 -12.63
N TYR A 64 -18.82 -20.46 -13.45
CA TYR A 64 -20.27 -20.49 -13.64
C TYR A 64 -20.78 -21.79 -14.27
N ARG A 65 -20.01 -22.41 -15.18
CA ARG A 65 -20.35 -23.69 -15.80
C ARG A 65 -20.23 -24.84 -14.79
N GLU A 66 -19.15 -24.88 -14.01
CA GLU A 66 -18.91 -25.93 -13.02
C GLU A 66 -19.87 -25.82 -11.82
N LYS A 67 -20.25 -24.60 -11.44
CA LYS A 67 -21.30 -24.34 -10.45
C LYS A 67 -22.66 -24.83 -10.94
N ALA A 68 -23.00 -24.60 -12.21
CA ALA A 68 -24.25 -25.10 -12.79
C ALA A 68 -24.30 -26.63 -12.87
N ALA A 69 -23.14 -27.28 -13.03
CA ALA A 69 -23.00 -28.74 -12.97
C ALA A 69 -22.95 -29.31 -11.53
N GLY A 70 -22.93 -28.45 -10.50
CA GLY A 70 -22.92 -28.87 -9.09
C GLY A 70 -21.57 -29.44 -8.61
N MET A 71 -20.46 -29.14 -9.28
CA MET A 71 -19.16 -29.75 -8.99
C MET A 71 -18.54 -29.31 -7.65
N TYR A 72 -18.70 -28.04 -7.26
CA TYR A 72 -18.17 -27.51 -6.00
C TYR A 72 -18.88 -26.22 -5.54
N SER A 73 -18.66 -25.84 -4.27
CA SER A 73 -19.26 -24.65 -3.65
C SER A 73 -18.56 -23.34 -4.03
N PRO A 74 -19.30 -22.20 -4.16
CA PRO A 74 -18.72 -20.88 -4.37
C PRO A 74 -17.62 -20.47 -3.38
N ILE A 75 -17.74 -20.92 -2.12
CA ILE A 75 -16.79 -20.55 -1.06
C ILE A 75 -15.47 -21.31 -1.23
N THR A 76 -15.52 -22.57 -1.68
CA THR A 76 -14.30 -23.35 -1.96
C THR A 76 -13.53 -22.76 -3.15
N TYR A 77 -14.23 -22.23 -4.15
CA TYR A 77 -13.60 -21.47 -5.23
C TYR A 77 -12.90 -20.21 -4.73
N ALA A 78 -13.59 -19.39 -3.93
CA ALA A 78 -13.00 -18.17 -3.38
C ALA A 78 -11.77 -18.49 -2.51
N ALA A 79 -11.85 -19.53 -1.68
CA ALA A 79 -10.73 -20.01 -0.87
C ALA A 79 -9.54 -20.47 -1.71
N ALA A 80 -9.77 -21.26 -2.77
CA ALA A 80 -8.72 -21.70 -3.68
C ALA A 80 -8.03 -20.51 -4.36
N GLN A 81 -8.81 -19.52 -4.81
CA GLN A 81 -8.28 -18.30 -5.44
C GLN A 81 -7.41 -17.47 -4.49
N GLY A 82 -7.84 -17.33 -3.24
CA GLY A 82 -7.06 -16.63 -2.22
C GLY A 82 -5.75 -17.37 -1.92
N LEU A 83 -5.82 -18.69 -1.72
CA LEU A 83 -4.69 -19.52 -1.33
C LEU A 83 -3.60 -19.60 -2.40
N ILE A 84 -3.95 -19.62 -3.68
CA ILE A 84 -2.95 -19.70 -4.76
C ILE A 84 -2.18 -18.40 -4.95
N GLU A 85 -2.79 -17.25 -4.63
CA GLU A 85 -2.15 -15.93 -4.76
C GLU A 85 -1.13 -15.66 -3.64
N ILE A 86 -1.36 -16.17 -2.41
CA ILE A 86 -0.44 -15.97 -1.28
C ILE A 86 1.02 -16.39 -1.57
N PRO A 87 1.33 -17.61 -2.04
CA PRO A 87 2.72 -18.01 -2.31
C PRO A 87 3.30 -17.21 -3.48
N TYR A 88 2.50 -16.87 -4.48
CA TYR A 88 2.94 -16.06 -5.62
C TYR A 88 3.37 -14.66 -5.18
N ILE A 89 2.54 -14.02 -4.35
CA ILE A 89 2.82 -12.70 -3.77
C ILE A 89 4.02 -12.77 -2.84
N ALA A 90 4.18 -13.84 -2.06
CA ALA A 90 5.34 -14.01 -1.18
C ALA A 90 6.65 -14.04 -1.98
N VAL A 91 6.72 -14.83 -3.05
CA VAL A 91 7.89 -14.88 -3.95
C VAL A 91 8.12 -13.50 -4.58
N GLN A 92 7.04 -12.84 -5.02
CA GLN A 92 7.11 -11.52 -5.63
C GLN A 92 7.66 -10.46 -4.65
N THR A 93 7.20 -10.48 -3.40
CA THR A 93 7.67 -9.58 -2.35
C THR A 93 9.14 -9.83 -2.01
N VAL A 94 9.57 -11.09 -1.94
CA VAL A 94 10.98 -11.41 -1.68
C VAL A 94 11.85 -10.89 -2.82
N VAL A 95 11.49 -11.17 -4.08
CA VAL A 95 12.27 -10.70 -5.24
C VAL A 95 12.33 -9.17 -5.27
N PHE A 96 11.18 -8.49 -5.19
CA PHE A 96 11.15 -7.04 -5.25
C PHE A 96 11.84 -6.41 -4.04
N GLY A 97 11.47 -6.85 -2.84
CA GLY A 97 11.92 -6.26 -1.59
C GLY A 97 13.40 -6.47 -1.32
N VAL A 98 13.97 -7.63 -1.66
CA VAL A 98 15.42 -7.87 -1.54
C VAL A 98 16.17 -6.90 -2.45
N ILE A 99 15.81 -6.84 -3.74
CA ILE A 99 16.50 -6.01 -4.72
C ILE A 99 16.42 -4.54 -4.34
N THR A 100 15.21 -4.01 -4.09
CA THR A 100 15.04 -2.59 -3.76
C THR A 100 15.69 -2.22 -2.45
N TYR A 101 15.63 -3.07 -1.43
CA TYR A 101 16.21 -2.76 -0.12
C TYR A 101 17.73 -2.60 -0.17
N PHE A 102 18.42 -3.48 -0.91
CA PHE A 102 19.87 -3.40 -1.06
C PHE A 102 20.31 -2.29 -2.02
N MET A 103 19.59 -2.04 -3.12
CA MET A 103 19.94 -1.00 -4.08
C MET A 103 19.68 0.43 -3.56
N ILE A 104 18.60 0.62 -2.78
CA ILE A 104 18.33 1.90 -2.10
C ILE A 104 19.33 2.14 -0.97
N ASN A 105 20.03 1.10 -0.51
CA ASN A 105 21.01 1.15 0.58
C ASN A 105 20.38 1.54 1.92
N PHE A 106 19.30 0.84 2.31
CA PHE A 106 18.76 0.95 3.67
C PHE A 106 19.69 0.29 4.71
N GLU A 107 19.50 0.66 5.98
CA GLU A 107 20.36 0.19 7.07
C GLU A 107 20.25 -1.33 7.26
N ARG A 108 21.38 -2.04 7.27
CA ARG A 108 21.46 -3.51 7.24
C ARG A 108 21.11 -4.20 8.57
N ALA A 109 20.15 -3.68 9.31
CA ALA A 109 19.63 -4.29 10.53
C ALA A 109 18.56 -5.35 10.19
N PRO A 110 18.72 -6.62 10.65
CA PRO A 110 17.77 -7.69 10.33
C PRO A 110 16.32 -7.34 10.69
N ARG A 111 16.10 -6.68 11.84
CA ARG A 111 14.78 -6.23 12.28
C ARG A 111 14.12 -5.29 11.26
N LYS A 112 14.86 -4.30 10.74
CA LYS A 112 14.36 -3.31 9.78
C LYS A 112 14.08 -3.94 8.42
N PHE A 113 14.92 -4.89 8.01
CA PHE A 113 14.75 -5.64 6.77
C PHE A 113 13.49 -6.51 6.79
N PHE A 114 13.28 -7.31 7.85
CA PHE A 114 12.09 -8.16 7.94
C PHE A 114 10.80 -7.34 8.06
N LEU A 115 10.81 -6.22 8.79
CA LEU A 115 9.66 -5.32 8.84
C LEU A 115 9.35 -4.75 7.45
N TYR A 116 10.36 -4.34 6.69
CA TYR A 116 10.18 -3.89 5.30
C TYR A 116 9.50 -4.97 4.45
N LEU A 117 10.00 -6.21 4.49
CA LEU A 117 9.40 -7.32 3.74
C LEU A 117 7.95 -7.60 4.16
N VAL A 118 7.64 -7.57 5.46
CA VAL A 118 6.28 -7.82 5.97
C VAL A 118 5.32 -6.74 5.46
N PHE A 119 5.68 -5.47 5.54
CA PHE A 119 4.80 -4.41 5.03
C PHE A 119 4.64 -4.49 3.51
N MET A 120 5.71 -4.75 2.76
CA MET A 120 5.63 -4.96 1.32
C MET A 120 4.74 -6.15 0.95
N PHE A 121 4.79 -7.24 1.73
CA PHE A 121 3.94 -8.41 1.55
C PHE A 121 2.47 -8.08 1.79
N LEU A 122 2.15 -7.42 2.91
CA LEU A 122 0.79 -6.98 3.23
C LEU A 122 0.26 -6.04 2.14
N THR A 123 1.11 -5.15 1.64
CA THR A 123 0.75 -4.21 0.58
C THR A 123 0.36 -4.89 -0.71
N PHE A 124 1.22 -5.77 -1.22
CA PHE A 124 0.92 -6.51 -2.44
C PHE A 124 -0.28 -7.44 -2.28
N THR A 125 -0.48 -7.98 -1.07
CA THR A 125 -1.64 -8.84 -0.76
C THR A 125 -2.96 -8.07 -0.84
N TYR A 126 -3.10 -6.93 -0.14
CA TYR A 126 -4.36 -6.19 -0.20
C TYR A 126 -4.64 -5.62 -1.59
N PHE A 127 -3.61 -5.19 -2.33
CA PHE A 127 -3.80 -4.70 -3.70
C PHE A 127 -4.29 -5.80 -4.65
N THR A 128 -3.75 -7.01 -4.49
CA THR A 128 -4.18 -8.16 -5.29
C THR A 128 -5.62 -8.52 -4.94
N PHE A 129 -5.95 -8.66 -3.65
CA PHE A 129 -7.32 -8.97 -3.23
C PHE A 129 -8.32 -7.87 -3.58
N TYR A 130 -7.91 -6.60 -3.59
CA TYR A 130 -8.73 -5.52 -4.13
C TYR A 130 -9.05 -5.73 -5.62
N GLY A 131 -8.07 -6.15 -6.43
CA GLY A 131 -8.29 -6.44 -7.85
C GLY A 131 -9.24 -7.61 -8.07
N ILE A 132 -9.12 -8.67 -7.25
CA ILE A 132 -10.02 -9.83 -7.26
C ILE A 132 -11.44 -9.40 -6.86
N MET A 133 -11.58 -8.61 -5.80
CA MET A 133 -12.86 -8.06 -5.33
C MET A 133 -13.52 -7.19 -6.40
N ALA A 134 -12.76 -6.32 -7.08
CA ALA A 134 -13.29 -5.44 -8.12
C ALA A 134 -13.94 -6.24 -9.27
N VAL A 135 -13.34 -7.35 -9.69
CA VAL A 135 -13.94 -8.27 -10.68
C VAL A 135 -15.11 -9.04 -10.12
N GLY A 136 -15.05 -9.45 -8.85
CA GLY A 136 -16.18 -10.09 -8.18
C GLY A 136 -17.42 -9.20 -8.20
N LEU A 137 -17.28 -7.92 -7.86
CA LEU A 137 -18.41 -6.98 -7.77
C LEU A 137 -18.87 -6.42 -9.12
N SER A 138 -18.09 -6.59 -10.19
CA SER A 138 -18.36 -6.01 -11.50
C SER A 138 -18.83 -7.05 -12.51
N SER A 139 -19.72 -6.65 -13.42
CA SER A 139 -20.19 -7.55 -14.49
C SER A 139 -19.12 -7.86 -15.55
N SER A 140 -18.23 -6.92 -15.85
CA SER A 140 -17.15 -7.07 -16.84
C SER A 140 -15.79 -6.66 -16.28
N GLN A 141 -14.72 -7.17 -16.90
CA GLN A 141 -13.34 -6.74 -16.59
C GLN A 141 -13.15 -5.25 -16.83
N HIS A 142 -13.70 -4.71 -17.93
CA HIS A 142 -13.58 -3.28 -18.25
C HIS A 142 -14.22 -2.39 -17.17
N LEU A 143 -15.39 -2.79 -16.66
CA LEU A 143 -16.05 -2.06 -15.57
C LEU A 143 -15.21 -2.14 -14.28
N ALA A 144 -14.68 -3.32 -13.94
CA ALA A 144 -13.80 -3.49 -12.80
C ALA A 144 -12.55 -2.60 -12.90
N ALA A 145 -11.95 -2.49 -14.09
CA ALA A 145 -10.78 -1.67 -14.34
C ALA A 145 -11.08 -0.18 -14.17
N VAL A 146 -12.22 0.30 -14.70
CA VAL A 146 -12.64 1.70 -14.56
C VAL A 146 -12.88 2.05 -13.09
N ILE A 147 -13.63 1.22 -12.37
CA ILE A 147 -13.89 1.42 -10.93
C ILE A 147 -12.56 1.42 -10.16
N SER A 148 -11.69 0.44 -10.43
CA SER A 148 -10.39 0.33 -9.79
C SER A 148 -9.52 1.56 -10.00
N SER A 149 -9.49 2.10 -11.23
CA SER A 149 -8.71 3.30 -11.55
C SER A 149 -9.14 4.54 -10.75
N ALA A 150 -10.45 4.70 -10.48
CA ALA A 150 -10.95 5.79 -9.64
C ALA A 150 -10.45 5.67 -8.19
N PHE A 151 -10.46 4.45 -7.62
CA PHE A 151 -9.92 4.21 -6.28
C PHE A 151 -8.39 4.32 -6.21
N TYR A 152 -7.66 3.89 -7.24
CA TYR A 152 -6.21 4.11 -7.30
C TYR A 152 -5.86 5.59 -7.25
N SER A 153 -6.60 6.43 -8.00
CA SER A 153 -6.44 7.90 -7.95
C SER A 153 -6.76 8.47 -6.57
N LEU A 154 -7.81 7.98 -5.91
CA LEU A 154 -8.16 8.39 -4.55
C LEU A 154 -7.07 8.00 -3.54
N TRP A 155 -6.55 6.77 -3.63
CA TRP A 155 -5.49 6.27 -2.76
C TRP A 155 -4.14 6.95 -3.02
N ASN A 156 -3.87 7.36 -4.26
CA ASN A 156 -2.72 8.16 -4.64
C ASN A 156 -2.76 9.52 -3.91
N LEU A 157 -3.89 10.22 -4.02
CA LEU A 157 -4.09 11.54 -3.40
C LEU A 157 -4.06 11.47 -1.87
N LEU A 158 -4.75 10.48 -1.29
CA LEU A 158 -4.88 10.28 0.16
C LEU A 158 -3.80 9.38 0.74
N SER A 159 -2.66 9.22 0.07
CA SER A 159 -1.55 8.37 0.51
C SER A 159 -0.85 8.87 1.77
N GLY A 160 -1.06 10.13 2.17
CA GLY A 160 -0.36 10.77 3.26
C GLY A 160 1.02 11.33 2.89
N PHE A 161 1.48 11.07 1.66
CA PHE A 161 2.71 11.65 1.09
C PHE A 161 2.40 12.92 0.28
N LEU A 162 1.44 12.84 -0.66
CA LEU A 162 1.03 14.01 -1.48
C LEU A 162 0.25 15.05 -0.66
N ILE A 163 -0.65 14.58 0.21
CA ILE A 163 -1.37 15.42 1.18
C ILE A 163 -1.00 14.92 2.58
N PRO A 164 -0.12 15.63 3.30
CA PRO A 164 0.24 15.28 4.66
C PRO A 164 -0.97 15.37 5.61
N LYS A 165 -1.02 14.51 6.62
CA LYS A 165 -2.07 14.51 7.65
C LYS A 165 -1.98 15.71 8.61
N ALA A 166 -0.88 16.48 8.56
CA ALA A 166 -0.47 17.34 9.67
C ALA A 166 -1.51 18.40 10.07
N TYR A 167 -2.06 18.20 11.27
CA TYR A 167 -2.92 19.11 12.04
C TYR A 167 -2.10 20.10 12.90
N LYS A 168 -0.80 19.83 13.09
CA LYS A 168 0.01 20.40 14.18
C LYS A 168 0.73 21.70 13.82
N LEU A 169 1.04 21.92 12.54
CA LEU A 169 1.69 23.15 12.06
C LEU A 169 0.74 24.38 12.13
N TRP A 170 -0.57 24.14 12.19
CA TRP A 170 -1.58 25.20 12.26
C TRP A 170 -1.61 25.93 13.62
N PHE A 171 -1.34 25.25 14.74
CA PHE A 171 -1.33 25.93 16.04
C PHE A 171 -0.10 26.85 16.20
N LEU A 172 1.00 26.58 15.50
CA LEU A 172 2.24 27.37 15.58
C LEU A 172 2.37 28.44 14.47
N LEU A 173 1.74 28.24 13.30
CA LEU A 173 1.81 29.18 12.18
C LEU A 173 0.44 29.77 11.82
N MET A 174 -0.29 30.24 12.83
CA MET A 174 -1.36 31.19 12.52
C MET A 174 -0.72 32.50 12.08
N GLN A 175 -1.05 32.92 10.85
CA GLN A 175 -0.88 34.26 10.27
C GLN A 175 0.27 34.47 9.27
N SER A 176 0.24 33.78 8.13
CA SER A 176 0.25 34.46 6.82
C SER A 176 0.19 33.50 5.65
N LEU A 177 -0.83 33.71 4.82
CA LEU A 177 -0.85 33.49 3.37
C LEU A 177 -0.42 32.10 2.88
N VAL A 178 -1.39 31.20 2.82
CA VAL A 178 -1.74 30.30 1.68
C VAL A 178 -2.65 29.22 2.25
N ASN A 179 -3.75 28.93 1.56
CA ASN A 179 -4.64 27.79 1.83
C ASN A 179 -3.87 26.46 1.69
N CYS A 180 -3.06 26.11 2.69
CA CYS A 180 -2.35 24.84 2.75
C CYS A 180 -3.31 23.75 3.24
N PHE A 181 -4.11 23.26 2.29
CA PHE A 181 -4.81 21.97 2.26
C PHE A 181 -4.90 21.17 3.59
N LEU A 182 -5.76 21.60 4.52
CA LEU A 182 -6.19 20.73 5.63
C LEU A 182 -7.41 19.92 5.19
N ILE A 183 -7.36 18.61 5.41
CA ILE A 183 -8.50 17.70 5.22
C ILE A 183 -9.62 18.14 6.18
N PRO A 184 -10.81 18.58 5.69
CA PRO A 184 -11.93 18.94 6.56
C PRO A 184 -12.28 17.79 7.53
N GLY A 185 -12.78 18.09 8.73
CA GLY A 185 -12.98 17.09 9.78
C GLY A 185 -13.82 15.87 9.36
N TRP A 186 -14.76 16.03 8.44
CA TRP A 186 -15.54 14.90 7.89
C TRP A 186 -14.81 14.10 6.80
N TRP A 187 -13.78 14.66 6.16
CA TRP A 187 -12.95 13.97 5.14
C TRP A 187 -11.85 13.10 5.77
N ILE A 188 -11.57 13.26 7.07
CA ILE A 188 -10.53 12.47 7.75
C ILE A 188 -10.84 10.97 7.73
N CYS A 189 -12.12 10.60 7.65
CA CYS A 189 -12.54 9.22 7.50
C CYS A 189 -11.96 8.58 6.24
N PHE A 190 -11.86 9.33 5.13
CA PHE A 190 -11.27 8.82 3.89
C PHE A 190 -9.77 8.54 4.01
N TYR A 191 -9.06 9.29 4.85
CA TYR A 191 -7.66 9.00 5.15
C TYR A 191 -7.51 7.65 5.86
N TYR A 192 -8.38 7.35 6.83
CA TYR A 192 -8.34 6.09 7.57
C TYR A 192 -8.85 4.89 6.76
N ILE A 193 -9.78 5.11 5.83
CA ILE A 193 -10.29 4.11 4.87
C ILE A 193 -9.25 3.79 3.78
N CYS A 194 -8.25 4.63 3.57
CA CYS A 194 -7.16 4.37 2.64
C CYS A 194 -6.11 3.44 3.27
N PRO A 195 -5.72 2.32 2.63
CA PRO A 195 -4.68 1.42 3.17
C PRO A 195 -3.25 1.95 2.96
N ILE A 196 -3.05 2.92 2.06
CA ILE A 196 -1.71 3.44 1.70
C ILE A 196 -1.04 4.19 2.84
N PRO A 197 -1.68 5.14 3.55
CA PRO A 197 -1.06 5.81 4.69
C PRO A 197 -0.54 4.85 5.77
N TRP A 198 -1.28 3.76 6.03
CA TRP A 198 -0.87 2.74 6.99
C TRP A 198 0.33 1.94 6.50
N THR A 199 0.40 1.66 5.20
CA THR A 199 1.59 1.06 4.55
C THR A 199 2.80 1.98 4.71
N LEU A 200 2.69 3.25 4.30
CA LEU A 200 3.80 4.19 4.33
C LEU A 200 4.29 4.43 5.74
N ARG A 201 3.39 4.61 6.70
CA ARG A 201 3.73 4.70 8.12
C ARG A 201 4.46 3.46 8.60
N GLY A 202 3.96 2.27 8.25
CA GLY A 202 4.55 0.99 8.61
C GLY A 202 5.95 0.78 8.05
N ILE A 203 6.26 1.33 6.87
CA ILE A 203 7.57 1.24 6.25
C ILE A 203 8.52 2.36 6.74
N ILE A 204 8.03 3.60 6.80
CA ILE A 204 8.85 4.77 7.12
C ILE A 204 9.29 4.76 8.59
N MET A 205 8.38 4.44 9.51
CA MET A 205 8.68 4.50 10.95
C MET A 205 9.80 3.56 11.39
N PRO A 206 9.87 2.29 10.94
CA PRO A 206 11.01 1.43 11.27
C PRO A 206 12.35 1.82 10.63
N GLN A 207 12.34 2.58 9.53
CA GLN A 207 13.58 2.95 8.82
C GLN A 207 14.16 4.29 9.31
N LEU A 208 13.30 5.22 9.69
CA LEU A 208 13.65 6.60 10.01
C LEU A 208 13.31 7.01 11.46
N GLY A 209 12.47 6.25 12.16
CA GLY A 209 11.93 6.64 13.48
C GLY A 209 12.89 6.51 14.66
N ASP A 210 14.01 5.80 14.49
CA ASP A 210 15.07 5.62 15.47
C ASP A 210 16.32 6.46 15.18
N VAL A 211 16.31 7.22 14.08
CA VAL A 211 17.43 8.05 13.68
C VAL A 211 17.34 9.39 14.42
N GLU A 212 18.25 9.62 15.36
CA GLU A 212 18.30 10.86 16.17
C GLU A 212 19.10 11.99 15.50
N THR A 213 19.49 11.83 14.24
CA THR A 213 20.25 12.86 13.53
C THR A 213 19.41 14.13 13.39
N LYS A 214 20.01 15.26 13.76
CA LYS A 214 19.43 16.58 13.52
C LYS A 214 19.44 16.86 12.03
N ILE A 215 18.30 17.28 11.51
CA ILE A 215 18.14 17.63 10.09
C ILE A 215 18.14 19.15 10.00
N LEU A 216 18.87 19.68 9.04
CA LEU A 216 18.87 21.10 8.71
C LEU A 216 17.99 21.29 7.47
N GLY A 217 16.87 21.99 7.63
CA GLY A 217 15.96 22.32 6.54
C GLY A 217 15.51 23.78 6.60
N PRO A 218 14.98 24.34 5.50
CA PRO A 218 14.45 25.71 5.50
C PRO A 218 13.29 25.80 6.51
N GLY A 219 13.49 26.50 7.63
CA GLY A 219 12.46 26.74 8.64
C GLY A 219 12.17 25.59 9.61
N PHE A 220 12.99 24.53 9.66
CA PHE A 220 12.89 23.46 10.67
C PHE A 220 14.27 22.97 11.09
N GLU A 221 14.56 23.09 12.39
CA GLU A 221 15.72 22.49 13.05
C GLU A 221 15.21 21.53 14.12
N GLY A 222 15.41 20.23 13.92
CA GLY A 222 14.89 19.22 14.83
C GLY A 222 15.39 17.82 14.50
N THR A 223 14.96 16.86 15.31
CA THR A 223 15.31 15.45 15.12
C THR A 223 14.46 14.84 13.99
N MET A 224 14.95 13.82 13.27
CA MET A 224 14.16 13.11 12.25
C MET A 224 12.81 12.59 12.73
N LYS A 225 12.77 12.07 13.95
CA LYS A 225 11.53 11.67 14.62
C LYS A 225 10.55 12.83 14.78
N GLU A 226 11.04 14.02 15.10
CA GLU A 226 10.24 15.23 15.26
C GLU A 226 9.74 15.74 13.91
N TYR A 227 10.58 15.70 12.88
CA TYR A 227 10.18 16.01 11.51
C TYR A 227 9.04 15.10 11.03
N LEU A 228 9.15 13.78 11.24
CA LEU A 228 8.09 12.83 10.87
C LEU A 228 6.77 13.08 11.63
N ALA A 229 6.86 13.44 12.92
CA ALA A 229 5.69 13.77 13.72
C ALA A 229 5.03 15.09 13.27
N VAL A 230 5.83 16.13 13.03
CA VAL A 230 5.34 17.47 12.69
C VAL A 230 4.87 17.56 11.24
N SER A 231 5.66 17.03 10.29
CA SER A 231 5.38 17.14 8.85
C SER A 231 4.37 16.12 8.36
N LEU A 232 4.32 14.90 8.93
CA LEU A 232 3.45 13.82 8.44
C LEU A 232 2.41 13.33 9.45
N GLY A 233 2.52 13.72 10.72
CA GLY A 233 1.68 13.16 11.79
C GLY A 233 1.96 11.67 12.03
N TYR A 234 3.21 11.23 11.82
CA TYR A 234 3.63 9.86 12.11
C TYR A 234 4.22 9.79 13.51
N GLU A 235 3.37 9.48 14.48
CA GLU A 235 3.75 9.27 15.86
C GLU A 235 4.22 7.82 16.08
N ALA A 236 5.19 7.63 16.99
CA ALA A 236 5.71 6.30 17.35
C ALA A 236 4.66 5.42 18.04
N GLU A 237 3.79 6.05 18.81
CA GLU A 237 2.70 5.42 19.55
C GLU A 237 1.39 6.12 19.23
N ILE A 238 0.32 5.34 19.08
CA ILE A 238 -1.04 5.84 18.90
C ILE A 238 -1.87 5.19 20.00
N ASN A 239 -2.38 6.00 20.92
CA ASN A 239 -3.21 5.54 22.04
C ASN A 239 -2.52 4.44 22.90
N GLY A 240 -1.20 4.54 23.11
CA GLY A 240 -0.42 3.57 23.89
C GLY A 240 -0.06 2.27 23.15
N PHE A 241 -0.45 2.12 21.88
CA PHE A 241 -0.03 1.02 21.02
C PHE A 241 1.08 1.46 20.05
N SER A 242 2.00 0.55 19.73
CA SER A 242 3.00 0.79 18.69
C SER A 242 2.30 1.08 17.36
N ALA A 243 2.57 2.25 16.77
CA ALA A 243 1.93 2.68 15.52
C ALA A 243 2.19 1.69 14.36
N VAL A 244 3.34 1.02 14.39
CA VAL A 244 3.72 -0.02 13.44
C VAL A 244 2.84 -1.26 13.61
N GLY A 245 2.62 -1.71 14.85
CA GLY A 245 1.74 -2.84 15.14
C GLY A 245 0.28 -2.57 14.75
N LEU A 246 -0.23 -1.38 15.05
CA LEU A 246 -1.56 -0.96 14.62
C LEU A 246 -1.70 -0.98 13.09
N SER A 247 -0.67 -0.53 12.38
CA SER A 247 -0.66 -0.53 10.91
C SER A 247 -0.77 -1.94 10.33
N VAL A 248 -0.10 -2.93 10.93
CA VAL A 248 -0.23 -4.35 10.53
C VAL A 248 -1.66 -4.85 10.71
N ILE A 249 -2.28 -4.58 11.87
CA ILE A 249 -3.65 -5.01 12.18
C ILE A 249 -4.64 -4.41 11.18
N VAL A 250 -4.51 -3.11 10.89
CA VAL A 250 -5.39 -2.42 9.93
C VAL A 250 -5.23 -2.99 8.52
N LEU A 251 -3.99 -3.24 8.06
CA LEU A 251 -3.72 -3.83 6.75
C LEU A 251 -4.29 -5.25 6.64
N LEU A 252 -4.16 -6.07 7.68
CA LEU A 252 -4.81 -7.38 7.75
C LEU A 252 -6.34 -7.26 7.69
N GLY A 253 -6.91 -6.25 8.34
CA GLY A 253 -8.33 -5.92 8.24
C GLY A 253 -8.77 -5.64 6.80
N PHE A 254 -8.00 -4.85 6.05
CA PHE A 254 -8.29 -4.61 4.62
C PHE A 254 -8.17 -5.86 3.75
N ILE A 255 -7.16 -6.71 4.01
CA ILE A 255 -6.99 -7.99 3.31
C ILE A 255 -8.23 -8.86 3.51
N LEU A 256 -8.67 -9.02 4.76
CA LEU A 256 -9.86 -9.80 5.10
C LEU A 256 -11.14 -9.18 4.53
N LEU A 257 -11.25 -7.84 4.53
CA LEU A 257 -12.39 -7.13 3.96
C LEU A 257 -12.47 -7.37 2.45
N PHE A 258 -11.40 -7.13 1.69
CA PHE A 258 -11.43 -7.31 0.24
C PHE A 258 -11.66 -8.77 -0.16
N PHE A 259 -11.00 -9.71 0.52
CA PHE A 259 -11.21 -11.13 0.28
C PHE A 259 -12.63 -11.59 0.68
N GLY A 260 -13.13 -11.14 1.83
CA GLY A 260 -14.48 -11.43 2.30
C GLY A 260 -15.55 -10.88 1.36
N SER A 261 -15.40 -9.65 0.89
CA SER A 261 -16.27 -9.04 -0.12
C SER A 261 -16.28 -9.85 -1.42
N PHE A 262 -15.13 -10.35 -1.87
CA PHE A 262 -15.05 -11.26 -3.01
C PHE A 262 -15.78 -12.58 -2.75
N ALA A 263 -15.54 -13.24 -1.62
CA ALA A 263 -16.18 -14.51 -1.29
C ALA A 263 -17.72 -14.39 -1.21
N VAL A 264 -18.23 -13.30 -0.63
CA VAL A 264 -19.66 -12.99 -0.59
C VAL A 264 -20.20 -12.70 -1.98
N SER A 265 -19.47 -11.93 -2.78
CA SER A 265 -19.83 -11.59 -4.16
C SER A 265 -20.02 -12.84 -5.02
N VAL A 266 -19.09 -13.80 -4.99
CA VAL A 266 -19.19 -15.05 -5.77
C VAL A 266 -20.38 -15.91 -5.34
N LYS A 267 -20.80 -15.80 -4.07
CA LYS A 267 -21.98 -16.51 -3.55
C LYS A 267 -23.29 -15.85 -4.00
N LEU A 268 -23.38 -14.52 -3.90
CA LEU A 268 -24.63 -13.77 -4.07
C LEU A 268 -24.87 -13.26 -5.50
N LEU A 269 -23.81 -12.89 -6.21
CA LEU A 269 -23.91 -12.25 -7.53
C LEU A 269 -23.77 -13.28 -8.64
N ASN A 270 -24.60 -13.13 -9.68
CA ASN A 270 -24.49 -13.89 -10.92
C ASN A 270 -24.57 -12.92 -12.10
N PHE A 271 -23.49 -12.86 -12.87
CA PHE A 271 -23.34 -11.98 -14.02
C PHE A 271 -23.46 -12.70 -15.37
N GLN A 272 -23.79 -13.99 -15.38
CA GLN A 272 -24.02 -14.73 -16.62
C GLN A 272 -25.31 -14.19 -17.28
N LYS A 273 -25.17 -13.52 -18.42
CA LYS A 273 -26.31 -13.24 -19.30
C LYS A 273 -26.68 -14.53 -20.04
N ARG A 274 -27.98 -14.85 -20.04
CA ARG A 274 -28.55 -15.96 -20.82
C ARG A 274 -28.35 -15.73 -22.31
#